data_AF-A0A958AG33-F1
#
_entry.id   AF-A0A958AG33-F1
#
_cell.length_a   1.000
_cell.length_b   1.000
_cell.length_c   1.000
_cell.angle_alpha   90.00
_cell.angle_beta   90.00
_cell.angle_gamma   90.00
#
_symmetry.space_group_name_H-M   'P 1'
#
loop_
_entity.id
_entity.type
_entity.pdbx_description
1 polymer ?
#
loop_
_entity_poly.entity_id
_entity_poly.type
_entity_poly.pdbx_seq_one_letter_code
_entity_poly.pdbx_strand_id
1 'polypeptide(L)'
;SLPWDQAFTTTQAALRQGGRIFQSTRFVRTVGTTTWESSALLELKADAFVASDGSGDHPDFSETGGPIEFGFVRLNSRLADQPPVPPGDLIYSHAIDNWSITVAQAANAVADLVVAPTTPSGKSYVNFESTADLFFLGTPTVGLSITNRGPATATAVTVDLTFLVPSHYAQSTTLTNLTCDAAGLACTVGDVSADGAVNVAAFRTYRPTRGHGAYHGSAFFQAIVQSTSTDPTPGDASYSHTYELFYCDDSDSFVCPIQTLFCLENFEDLRQRPVPSTISPAARIKAAADIVIDLPIYYPLRDQVMAPRLGGQRLIAHYATHGPEITALLNTSDTLRTAAVATIVLWEPNFVSLLSGDGTATISQAQVDALSALLDALASAGSGALQATIATELATLGDLNDYVGLSMTTAQASVLGDLDPARATIYLPIVHTTRQ
;
A
#
# COMPACT_ATOMS: atom_id res chain seq x y z
N SER A 1 24.90 4.49 25.48
CA SER A 1 25.41 5.48 24.52
C SER A 1 25.03 5.05 23.12
N LEU A 2 24.31 5.91 22.39
CA LEU A 2 24.16 5.68 20.96
C LEU A 2 25.51 5.89 20.25
N PRO A 3 25.76 5.19 19.13
CA PRO A 3 26.88 5.46 18.24
C PRO A 3 27.00 6.95 17.83
N TRP A 4 28.21 7.40 17.48
CA TRP A 4 28.50 8.81 17.16
C TRP A 4 27.82 9.30 15.87
N ASP A 5 27.50 8.36 14.99
CA ASP A 5 26.84 8.51 13.69
C ASP A 5 25.31 8.55 13.78
N GLN A 6 24.73 8.33 14.97
CA GLN A 6 23.29 8.46 15.19
C GLN A 6 22.91 9.86 15.71
N ALA A 7 21.96 10.52 15.06
CA ALA A 7 21.32 11.73 15.56
C ALA A 7 19.84 11.46 15.85
N PHE A 8 19.29 12.16 16.84
CA PHE A 8 17.84 12.18 17.02
C PHE A 8 17.27 13.30 16.18
N THR A 9 16.26 12.96 15.39
CA THR A 9 15.37 13.94 14.80
C THR A 9 14.05 13.88 15.54
N THR A 10 13.63 15.05 16.00
CA THR A 10 12.30 15.25 16.56
C THR A 10 11.49 16.02 15.53
N THR A 11 10.38 15.44 15.09
CA THR A 11 9.42 16.08 14.18
C THR A 11 8.18 16.46 14.97
N GLN A 12 7.82 17.73 14.94
CA GLN A 12 6.63 18.29 15.55
C GLN A 12 5.68 18.77 14.47
N ALA A 13 4.37 18.59 14.68
CA ALA A 13 3.40 19.36 13.92
C ALA A 13 3.59 20.85 14.24
N ALA A 14 3.50 21.71 13.23
CA ALA A 14 3.59 23.14 13.39
C ALA A 14 2.49 23.82 12.60
N LEU A 15 2.11 25.01 13.02
CA LEU A 15 1.15 25.82 12.29
C LEU A 15 1.49 27.30 12.40
N ARG A 16 1.03 28.07 11.42
CA ARG A 16 1.13 29.53 11.41
C ARG A 16 -0.28 30.12 11.42
N GLN A 17 -0.53 31.03 12.35
CA GLN A 17 -1.81 31.76 12.43
C GLN A 17 -1.53 33.21 12.84
N GLY A 18 -2.07 34.18 12.09
CA GLY A 18 -1.82 35.60 12.35
C GLY A 18 -0.34 36.00 12.32
N GLY A 19 0.47 35.32 11.50
CA GLY A 19 1.92 35.56 11.41
C GLY A 19 2.77 34.95 12.54
N ARG A 20 2.14 34.28 13.52
CA ARG A 20 2.82 33.61 14.63
C ARG A 20 2.94 32.12 14.34
N ILE A 21 4.06 31.52 14.75
CA ILE A 21 4.32 30.08 14.59
C ILE A 21 4.06 29.38 15.91
N PHE A 22 3.25 28.33 15.87
CA PHE A 22 2.97 27.46 16.99
C PHE A 22 3.51 26.05 16.69
N GLN A 23 4.08 25.40 17.69
CA GLN A 23 4.67 24.07 17.59
C GLN A 23 3.95 23.14 18.55
N SER A 24 3.68 21.91 18.10
CA SER A 24 3.09 20.90 18.95
C SER A 24 4.08 20.50 20.04
N THR A 25 3.59 20.44 21.27
CA THR A 25 4.29 19.84 22.41
C THR A 25 4.41 18.32 22.27
N ARG A 26 3.60 17.70 21.40
CA ARG A 26 3.72 16.30 21.00
C ARG A 26 4.62 16.19 19.78
N PHE A 27 5.46 15.16 19.76
CA PHE A 27 6.42 14.96 18.69
C PHE A 27 6.64 13.49 18.38
N VAL A 28 7.07 13.23 17.15
CA VAL A 28 7.62 11.95 16.73
C VAL A 28 9.13 12.04 16.87
N ARG A 29 9.72 11.06 17.54
CA ARG A 29 11.17 10.93 17.66
C ARG A 29 11.62 9.76 16.80
N THR A 30 12.51 10.06 15.85
CA THR A 30 13.18 9.05 15.03
C THR A 30 14.67 9.09 15.37
N VAL A 31 15.26 7.91 15.56
CA VAL A 31 16.72 7.76 15.60
C VAL A 31 17.16 7.68 14.14
N GLY A 32 18.19 8.43 13.75
CA GLY A 32 18.69 8.45 12.37
C GLY A 32 19.01 7.04 11.88
N THR A 33 18.06 6.44 11.17
CA THR A 33 18.16 5.21 10.43
C THR A 33 18.16 5.56 8.94
N THR A 34 18.60 4.63 8.09
CA THR A 34 18.53 4.79 6.62
C THR A 34 17.15 4.42 6.07
N THR A 35 16.21 4.04 6.93
CA THR A 35 14.87 3.57 6.58
C THR A 35 13.82 4.66 6.77
N TRP A 36 12.88 4.76 5.84
CA TRP A 36 11.72 5.63 5.99
C TRP A 36 10.80 5.11 7.10
N GLU A 37 10.36 5.99 7.98
CA GLU A 37 9.42 5.68 9.05
C GLU A 37 8.11 6.45 8.85
N SER A 38 6.98 5.76 9.04
CA SER A 38 5.66 6.37 9.10
C SER A 38 5.27 6.66 10.54
N SER A 39 4.61 7.79 10.79
CA SER A 39 4.14 8.16 12.12
C SER A 39 2.95 9.11 12.03
N ALA A 40 2.12 9.13 13.07
CA ALA A 40 0.95 10.00 13.17
C ALA A 40 0.91 10.71 14.52
N LEU A 41 0.47 11.98 14.50
CA LEU A 41 0.11 12.73 15.70
C LEU A 41 -1.41 12.93 15.68
N LEU A 42 -2.09 12.29 16.63
CA LEU A 42 -3.56 12.29 16.71
C LEU A 42 -4.05 13.22 17.82
N GLU A 43 -5.30 13.65 17.69
CA GLU A 43 -6.04 14.43 18.69
C GLU A 43 -5.32 15.73 19.12
N LEU A 44 -4.70 16.43 18.18
CA LEU A 44 -4.05 17.71 18.44
C LEU A 44 -5.08 18.82 18.58
N LYS A 45 -5.29 19.28 19.82
CA LYS A 45 -6.11 20.44 20.17
C LYS A 45 -5.25 21.71 20.25
N ALA A 46 -5.89 22.88 20.35
CA ALA A 46 -5.18 24.15 20.45
C ALA A 46 -4.12 24.15 21.58
N ASP A 47 -4.47 23.62 22.76
CA ASP A 47 -3.59 23.50 23.93
C ASP A 47 -2.43 22.49 23.75
N ALA A 48 -2.46 21.67 22.69
CA ALA A 48 -1.32 20.84 22.32
C ALA A 48 -0.21 21.66 21.65
N PHE A 49 -0.48 22.90 21.24
CA PHE A 49 0.48 23.79 20.59
C PHE A 49 0.91 24.93 21.51
N VAL A 50 2.19 25.30 21.40
CA VAL A 50 2.77 26.44 22.10
C VAL A 50 3.38 27.41 21.10
N ALA A 51 3.24 28.70 21.35
CA ALA A 51 3.87 29.74 20.54
C ALA A 51 5.40 29.63 20.60
N SER A 52 6.03 29.65 19.43
CA SER A 52 7.50 29.52 19.29
C SER A 52 8.27 30.70 19.90
N ASP A 53 7.59 31.82 20.13
CA ASP A 53 8.14 33.02 20.76
C ASP A 53 8.22 32.93 22.30
N GLY A 54 7.75 31.83 22.90
CA GLY A 54 7.80 31.57 24.33
C GLY A 54 6.72 32.28 25.15
N SER A 55 5.75 32.93 24.51
CA SER A 55 4.64 33.63 25.19
C SER A 55 3.69 32.71 25.98
N GLY A 56 3.68 31.41 25.68
CA GLY A 56 2.75 30.43 26.28
C GLY A 56 1.35 30.46 25.65
N ASP A 57 1.12 31.28 24.63
CA ASP A 57 -0.12 31.30 23.87
C ASP A 57 -0.30 30.02 23.03
N HIS A 58 -1.55 29.69 22.72
CA HIS A 58 -1.95 28.65 21.78
C HIS A 58 -2.66 29.26 20.56
N PRO A 59 -2.71 28.55 19.42
CA PRO A 59 -3.52 29.00 18.29
C PRO A 59 -5.01 28.99 18.64
N ASP A 60 -5.78 29.78 17.89
CA ASP A 60 -7.23 29.85 18.00
C ASP A 60 -7.89 28.93 16.97
N PHE A 61 -8.41 27.79 17.42
CA PHE A 61 -9.14 26.85 16.56
C PHE A 61 -10.65 27.13 16.51
N SER A 62 -11.12 28.24 17.08
CA SER A 62 -12.51 28.65 17.00
C SER A 62 -12.88 29.19 15.62
N GLU A 63 -14.18 29.32 15.36
CA GLU A 63 -14.71 29.91 14.13
C GLU A 63 -14.34 31.39 13.95
N THR A 64 -13.94 32.06 15.04
CA THR A 64 -13.46 33.45 14.99
C THR A 64 -11.95 33.57 14.82
N GLY A 65 -11.23 32.44 14.82
CA GLY A 65 -9.80 32.39 14.61
C GLY A 65 -9.40 32.84 13.20
N GLY A 66 -8.18 33.37 13.07
CA GLY A 66 -7.62 33.70 11.76
C GLY A 66 -7.26 32.44 10.94
N PRO A 67 -6.94 32.59 9.64
CA PRO A 67 -6.50 31.47 8.81
C PRO A 67 -5.30 30.72 9.42
N ILE A 68 -5.35 29.39 9.33
CA ILE A 68 -4.29 28.48 9.82
C ILE A 68 -3.56 27.90 8.62
N GLU A 69 -2.24 28.02 8.62
CA GLU A 69 -1.34 27.32 7.71
C GLU A 69 -0.68 26.18 8.46
N PHE A 70 -0.66 24.98 7.90
CA PHE A 70 -0.06 23.82 8.56
C PHE A 70 1.31 23.46 8.00
N GLY A 71 2.14 22.86 8.85
CA GLY A 71 3.44 22.34 8.49
C GLY A 71 4.05 21.51 9.63
N PHE A 72 5.38 21.50 9.69
CA PHE A 72 6.12 20.79 10.71
C PHE A 72 7.41 21.54 11.07
N VAL A 73 7.91 21.30 12.28
CA VAL A 73 9.24 21.72 12.72
C VAL A 73 10.08 20.47 12.97
N ARG A 74 11.35 20.54 12.57
CA ARG A 74 12.33 19.51 12.90
C ARG A 74 13.43 20.06 13.77
N LEU A 75 13.74 19.31 14.81
CA LEU A 75 14.81 19.60 15.75
C LEU A 75 15.77 18.41 15.72
N ASN A 76 17.03 18.71 15.44
CA ASN A 76 18.10 17.73 15.51
C ASN A 76 18.87 17.96 16.81
N SER A 77 19.07 16.89 17.59
CA SER A 77 19.81 16.98 18.83
C SER A 77 20.75 15.79 19.01
N ARG A 78 21.87 16.06 19.69
CA ARG A 78 22.80 15.04 20.19
C ARG A 78 22.66 14.97 21.70
N LEU A 79 22.70 13.77 22.27
CA LEU A 79 22.69 13.62 23.72
C LEU A 79 24.03 14.05 24.30
N ALA A 80 24.02 14.55 25.53
CA ALA A 80 25.22 14.98 26.23
C ALA A 80 26.22 13.83 26.49
N ASP A 81 25.77 12.58 26.47
CA ASP A 81 26.57 11.37 26.66
C ASP A 81 27.06 10.73 25.35
N GLN A 82 26.79 11.33 24.19
CA GLN A 82 27.32 10.83 22.92
C GLN A 82 28.82 11.14 22.77
N PRO A 83 29.59 10.25 22.11
CA PRO A 83 31.00 10.49 21.84
C PRO A 83 31.22 11.80 21.07
N PRO A 84 32.38 12.46 21.23
CA PRO A 84 32.76 13.62 20.42
C PRO A 84 32.64 13.31 18.93
N VAL A 85 32.18 14.29 18.14
CA VAL A 85 32.18 14.20 16.68
C VAL A 85 33.63 14.02 16.20
N PRO A 86 33.94 12.98 15.40
CA PRO A 86 35.25 12.88 14.77
C PRO A 86 35.56 14.15 13.95
N PRO A 87 36.83 14.58 13.83
CA PRO A 87 37.17 15.76 13.04
C PRO A 87 36.64 15.65 11.59
N GLY A 88 35.74 16.56 11.21
CA GLY A 88 35.06 16.58 9.90
C GLY A 88 33.64 17.15 10.00
N ASP A 89 33.07 17.60 8.88
CA ASP A 89 31.68 18.07 8.84
C ASP A 89 30.73 16.87 8.87
N LEU A 90 29.93 16.75 9.93
CA LEU A 90 28.78 15.85 9.96
C LEU A 90 27.61 16.52 9.24
N ILE A 91 27.24 15.99 8.08
CA ILE A 91 26.08 16.42 7.32
C ILE A 91 24.93 15.45 7.62
N TYR A 92 23.90 15.94 8.32
CA TYR A 92 22.65 15.21 8.49
C TYR A 92 21.63 15.70 7.46
N SER A 93 21.18 14.79 6.60
CA SER A 93 20.13 15.04 5.61
C SER A 93 18.84 14.37 6.08
N HIS A 94 17.75 15.13 6.10
CA HIS A 94 16.42 14.61 6.46
C HIS A 94 15.40 15.01 5.40
N ALA A 95 14.50 14.10 5.07
CA ALA A 95 13.38 14.34 4.17
C ALA A 95 12.06 13.95 4.84
N ILE A 96 10.95 14.58 4.44
CA ILE A 96 9.58 14.16 4.75
C ILE A 96 8.90 14.10 3.40
N ASP A 97 8.14 13.03 3.19
CA ASP A 97 7.33 12.85 1.99
C ASP A 97 5.95 12.34 2.43
N ASN A 98 4.96 12.50 1.56
CA ASN A 98 3.61 11.95 1.72
C ASN A 98 2.91 12.30 3.05
N TRP A 99 3.01 13.56 3.51
CA TRP A 99 2.30 14.00 4.71
C TRP A 99 0.89 14.49 4.40
N SER A 100 -0.05 14.24 5.32
CA SER A 100 -1.45 14.66 5.24
C SER A 100 -1.92 15.22 6.57
N ILE A 101 -2.96 16.06 6.52
CA ILE A 101 -3.62 16.61 7.72
C ILE A 101 -5.13 16.41 7.60
N THR A 102 -5.72 15.96 8.70
CA THR A 102 -7.16 15.86 8.88
C THR A 102 -7.57 16.81 9.99
N VAL A 103 -8.50 17.71 9.71
CA VAL A 103 -9.06 18.66 10.68
C VAL A 103 -10.47 18.21 11.05
N ALA A 104 -10.74 18.06 12.34
CA ALA A 104 -12.06 17.72 12.87
C ALA A 104 -12.60 18.87 13.72
N GLN A 105 -13.90 19.17 13.60
CA GLN A 105 -14.58 20.17 14.43
C GLN A 105 -14.86 19.60 15.83
N ALA A 106 -14.76 20.43 16.88
CA ALA A 106 -15.01 20.00 18.25
C ALA A 106 -16.51 19.84 18.55
N ALA A 107 -16.86 18.80 19.29
CA ALA A 107 -18.22 18.39 19.58
C ALA A 107 -19.04 19.30 20.50
N ASN A 108 -20.09 19.91 19.94
CA ASN A 108 -21.21 20.49 20.69
C ASN A 108 -22.35 19.45 20.79
N ALA A 109 -22.87 19.18 21.99
CA ALA A 109 -23.87 18.14 22.28
C ALA A 109 -25.12 18.16 21.37
N VAL A 110 -25.09 17.42 20.27
CA VAL A 110 -26.19 17.14 19.33
C VAL A 110 -26.03 15.71 18.75
N ALA A 111 -26.61 15.33 17.61
CA ALA A 111 -26.68 13.93 17.15
C ALA A 111 -25.35 13.38 16.62
N ASP A 112 -24.72 12.43 17.33
CA ASP A 112 -23.43 11.81 16.98
C ASP A 112 -23.62 10.69 15.93
N LEU A 113 -23.40 11.01 14.66
CA LEU A 113 -23.47 10.01 13.58
C LEU A 113 -22.10 9.36 13.39
N VAL A 114 -22.05 8.04 13.59
CA VAL A 114 -20.84 7.26 13.37
C VAL A 114 -21.01 6.37 12.14
N VAL A 115 -20.08 6.51 11.21
CA VAL A 115 -19.94 5.61 10.07
C VAL A 115 -18.93 4.53 10.41
N ALA A 116 -19.39 3.29 10.44
CA ALA A 116 -18.51 2.13 10.61
C ALA A 116 -18.76 1.13 9.48
N PRO A 117 -17.75 0.42 8.97
CA PRO A 117 -18.01 -0.70 8.06
C PRO A 117 -18.91 -1.74 8.76
N THR A 118 -19.94 -2.24 8.07
CA THR A 118 -20.73 -3.36 8.61
C THR A 118 -19.84 -4.60 8.61
N THR A 119 -19.41 -5.05 9.78
CA THR A 119 -18.93 -6.44 9.90
C THR A 119 -20.13 -7.35 9.65
N PRO A 120 -20.06 -8.37 8.77
CA PRO A 120 -21.15 -9.32 8.60
C PRO A 120 -21.46 -9.97 9.96
N SER A 121 -22.62 -9.66 10.54
CA SER A 121 -22.97 -10.05 11.90
C SER A 121 -23.04 -11.57 12.03
N GLY A 122 -22.07 -12.13 12.76
CA GLY A 122 -21.92 -13.56 13.05
C GLY A 122 -20.78 -13.85 14.06
N LYS A 123 -20.87 -13.27 15.28
CA LYS A 123 -20.11 -13.55 16.53
C LYS A 123 -18.55 -13.43 16.56
N SER A 124 -18.10 -12.36 17.22
CA SER A 124 -16.92 -12.15 18.11
C SER A 124 -15.55 -12.78 17.82
N TYR A 125 -14.58 -11.97 17.37
CA TYR A 125 -13.40 -11.41 18.08
C TYR A 125 -12.40 -10.87 17.03
N VAL A 126 -11.52 -9.94 17.47
CA VAL A 126 -10.20 -9.55 16.92
C VAL A 126 -10.09 -8.13 16.34
N ASN A 127 -9.05 -7.44 16.85
CA ASN A 127 -8.40 -6.22 16.38
C ASN A 127 -8.41 -6.07 14.86
N PHE A 128 -8.62 -4.84 14.38
CA PHE A 128 -8.24 -4.45 13.03
C PHE A 128 -6.72 -4.18 12.99
N GLU A 129 -5.95 -5.25 13.02
CA GLU A 129 -4.72 -5.33 12.22
C GLU A 129 -5.06 -6.32 11.10
N SER A 130 -5.44 -5.82 9.92
CA SER A 130 -5.62 -6.68 8.75
C SER A 130 -4.58 -6.34 7.70
N THR A 131 -3.49 -7.09 7.75
CA THR A 131 -2.73 -7.51 6.58
C THR A 131 -3.67 -8.23 5.59
N ALA A 132 -3.64 -7.83 4.31
CA ALA A 132 -4.25 -8.44 3.13
C ALA A 132 -5.75 -8.18 2.85
N ASP A 133 -6.05 -7.02 2.27
CA ASP A 133 -7.32 -6.71 1.59
C ASP A 133 -7.25 -7.12 0.10
N LEU A 134 -7.52 -8.39 -0.20
CA LEU A 134 -7.52 -8.94 -1.56
C LEU A 134 -8.93 -9.00 -2.16
N PHE A 135 -9.22 -8.13 -3.14
CA PHE A 135 -10.53 -8.07 -3.80
C PHE A 135 -10.58 -8.80 -5.15
N PHE A 136 -11.52 -9.75 -5.24
CA PHE A 136 -11.78 -10.63 -6.40
C PHE A 136 -12.63 -9.99 -7.50
N LEU A 137 -12.59 -10.63 -8.69
CA LEU A 137 -13.50 -10.64 -9.86
C LEU A 137 -15.02 -10.63 -9.56
N GLY A 138 -15.45 -9.75 -8.68
CA GLY A 138 -16.80 -9.54 -8.24
C GLY A 138 -16.90 -8.10 -7.82
N THR A 139 -18.09 -7.53 -7.98
CA THR A 139 -18.46 -6.20 -7.51
C THR A 139 -18.01 -6.01 -6.05
N PRO A 140 -16.93 -5.27 -5.71
CA PRO A 140 -16.65 -4.94 -4.32
C PRO A 140 -17.91 -4.38 -3.70
N THR A 141 -18.32 -5.04 -2.64
CA THR A 141 -19.46 -4.63 -1.83
C THR A 141 -18.86 -4.00 -0.59
N VAL A 142 -18.91 -2.68 -0.52
CA VAL A 142 -18.60 -1.98 0.72
C VAL A 142 -19.89 -1.85 1.49
N GLY A 143 -20.00 -2.60 2.58
CA GLY A 143 -21.09 -2.46 3.54
C GLY A 143 -20.72 -1.39 4.57
N LEU A 144 -21.54 -0.36 4.66
CA LEU A 144 -21.45 0.71 5.63
C LEU A 144 -22.63 0.62 6.60
N SER A 145 -22.37 0.82 7.88
CA SER A 145 -23.38 1.00 8.91
C SER A 145 -23.32 2.45 9.35
N ILE A 146 -24.42 3.16 9.17
CA ILE A 146 -24.60 4.53 9.65
C ILE A 146 -25.38 4.41 10.95
N THR A 147 -24.75 4.69 12.09
CA THR A 147 -25.37 4.59 13.41
C THR A 147 -25.51 5.98 14.01
N ASN A 148 -26.71 6.33 14.43
CA ASN A 148 -26.93 7.55 15.23
C ASN A 148 -26.77 7.19 16.71
N ARG A 149 -25.66 7.63 17.31
CA ARG A 149 -25.37 7.49 18.75
C ARG A 149 -25.90 8.66 19.58
N GLY A 150 -26.47 9.66 18.91
CA GLY A 150 -27.09 10.80 19.54
C GLY A 150 -28.43 10.45 20.21
N PRO A 151 -28.81 11.20 21.26
CA PRO A 151 -30.10 11.01 21.94
C PRO A 151 -31.31 11.49 21.12
N ALA A 152 -31.08 12.19 20.00
CA ALA A 152 -32.10 12.73 19.12
C ALA A 152 -32.04 12.06 17.74
N THR A 153 -33.18 11.95 17.06
CA THR A 153 -33.24 11.48 15.67
C THR A 153 -32.44 12.40 14.75
N ALA A 154 -31.53 11.84 13.97
CA ALA A 154 -30.84 12.53 12.90
C ALA A 154 -31.78 12.63 11.69
N THR A 155 -32.04 13.85 11.23
CA THR A 155 -33.03 14.13 10.19
C THR A 155 -32.39 14.35 8.82
N ALA A 156 -33.07 13.89 7.77
CA ALA A 156 -32.63 14.03 6.38
C ALA A 156 -31.14 13.66 6.19
N VAL A 157 -30.78 12.47 6.69
CA VAL A 157 -29.42 11.95 6.57
C VAL A 157 -29.13 11.64 5.10
N THR A 158 -28.00 12.13 4.62
CA THR A 158 -27.44 11.85 3.30
C THR A 158 -26.06 11.21 3.45
N VAL A 159 -25.65 10.46 2.43
CA VAL A 159 -24.31 9.90 2.31
C VAL A 159 -23.74 10.24 0.95
N ASP A 160 -22.60 10.92 0.95
CA ASP A 160 -21.78 11.23 -0.21
C ASP A 160 -20.68 10.17 -0.33
N LEU A 161 -20.77 9.36 -1.37
CA LEU A 161 -19.83 8.30 -1.70
C LEU A 161 -18.86 8.82 -2.75
N THR A 162 -17.57 8.84 -2.42
CA THR A 162 -16.49 9.12 -3.36
C THR A 162 -15.72 7.85 -3.65
N PHE A 163 -15.61 7.49 -4.92
CA PHE A 163 -14.78 6.39 -5.39
C PHE A 163 -13.75 6.92 -6.35
N LEU A 164 -12.50 6.97 -5.92
CA LEU A 164 -11.37 7.27 -6.81
C LEU A 164 -10.77 5.94 -7.24
N VAL A 165 -11.00 5.61 -8.49
CA VAL A 165 -10.29 4.53 -9.17
C VAL A 165 -9.56 5.07 -10.37
N PRO A 166 -8.49 4.40 -10.82
CA PRO A 166 -7.82 4.78 -12.05
C PRO A 166 -8.80 4.84 -13.22
N SER A 167 -8.55 5.76 -14.15
CA SER A 167 -9.42 6.12 -15.28
C SER A 167 -9.79 4.97 -16.21
N HIS A 168 -9.20 3.79 -16.01
CA HIS A 168 -9.38 2.60 -16.81
C HIS A 168 -10.57 1.73 -16.39
N TYR A 169 -11.43 2.14 -15.46
CA TYR A 169 -12.53 1.30 -14.99
C TYR A 169 -13.92 1.79 -15.42
N ALA A 170 -14.73 0.88 -15.97
CA ALA A 170 -16.17 1.09 -16.11
C ALA A 170 -16.83 0.93 -14.73
N GLN A 171 -17.77 1.82 -14.42
CA GLN A 171 -18.39 1.93 -13.11
C GLN A 171 -19.87 1.61 -13.21
N SER A 172 -20.35 0.69 -12.36
CA SER A 172 -21.78 0.50 -12.12
C SER A 172 -21.97 0.44 -10.61
N THR A 173 -22.78 1.36 -10.09
CA THR A 173 -23.13 1.41 -8.67
C THR A 173 -24.53 0.85 -8.49
N THR A 174 -24.68 -0.22 -7.70
CA THR A 174 -26.00 -0.64 -7.19
C THR A 174 -26.06 -0.26 -5.72
N LEU A 175 -27.18 0.30 -5.27
CA LEU A 175 -27.38 0.74 -3.89
C LEU A 175 -28.72 0.19 -3.44
N THR A 176 -28.73 -0.51 -2.31
CA THR A 176 -29.96 -1.03 -1.69
C THR A 176 -30.32 -0.16 -0.49
N ASN A 177 -31.61 0.12 -0.30
CA ASN A 177 -32.16 0.94 0.79
C ASN A 177 -31.82 2.44 0.73
N LEU A 178 -31.42 2.96 -0.43
CA LEU A 178 -31.13 4.38 -0.63
C LEU A 178 -31.78 4.90 -1.90
N THR A 179 -32.12 6.18 -1.89
CA THR A 179 -32.46 6.92 -3.11
C THR A 179 -31.26 7.80 -3.46
N CYS A 180 -30.60 7.53 -4.59
CA CYS A 180 -29.39 8.24 -4.98
C CYS A 180 -29.60 9.06 -6.25
N ASP A 181 -28.74 10.04 -6.47
CA ASP A 181 -28.68 10.78 -7.72
C ASP A 181 -28.30 9.87 -8.91
N ALA A 182 -28.39 10.41 -10.13
CA ALA A 182 -28.09 9.66 -11.35
C ALA A 182 -26.63 9.17 -11.44
N ALA A 183 -25.71 9.79 -10.67
CA ALA A 183 -24.31 9.37 -10.58
C ALA A 183 -24.11 8.26 -9.53
N GLY A 184 -25.08 8.06 -8.62
CA GLY A 184 -24.98 7.14 -7.49
C GLY A 184 -23.94 7.58 -6.45
N LEU A 185 -23.65 8.88 -6.36
CA LEU A 185 -22.63 9.43 -5.47
C LEU A 185 -23.26 10.13 -4.27
N ALA A 186 -24.35 10.87 -4.45
CA ALA A 186 -25.11 11.45 -3.35
C ALA A 186 -26.39 10.64 -3.10
N CYS A 187 -26.55 10.12 -1.89
CA CYS A 187 -27.66 9.25 -1.53
C CYS A 187 -28.42 9.75 -0.31
N THR A 188 -29.74 9.69 -0.36
CA THR A 188 -30.61 9.96 0.78
C THR A 188 -30.88 8.68 1.56
N VAL A 189 -30.53 8.71 2.85
CA VAL A 189 -30.80 7.65 3.84
C VAL A 189 -32.16 7.86 4.49
N GLY A 190 -32.54 9.13 4.72
CA GLY A 190 -33.76 9.50 5.44
C GLY A 190 -33.47 9.80 6.92
N ASP A 191 -34.46 9.62 7.80
CA ASP A 191 -34.27 9.87 9.23
C ASP A 191 -33.71 8.62 9.93
N VAL A 192 -32.75 8.82 10.83
CA VAL A 192 -32.14 7.75 11.64
C VAL A 192 -32.46 8.03 13.10
N SER A 193 -33.29 7.19 13.72
CA SER A 193 -33.68 7.34 15.12
C SER A 193 -32.47 7.34 16.06
N ALA A 194 -32.63 7.87 17.27
CA ALA A 194 -31.65 7.69 18.34
C ALA A 194 -31.33 6.19 18.52
N ASP A 195 -30.05 5.85 18.63
CA ASP A 195 -29.50 4.48 18.66
C ASP A 195 -29.85 3.61 17.44
N GLY A 196 -30.43 4.21 16.40
CA GLY A 196 -30.79 3.54 15.16
C GLY A 196 -29.57 3.33 14.27
N ALA A 197 -29.57 2.24 13.50
CA ALA A 197 -28.56 1.96 12.50
C ALA A 197 -29.21 1.68 11.14
N VAL A 198 -28.64 2.25 10.08
CA VAL A 198 -29.00 1.94 8.69
C VAL A 198 -27.80 1.31 8.01
N ASN A 199 -28.00 0.11 7.45
CA ASN A 199 -26.98 -0.57 6.67
C ASN A 199 -27.12 -0.16 5.20
N VAL A 200 -26.07 0.48 4.71
CA VAL A 200 -25.90 0.90 3.32
C VAL A 200 -24.93 -0.07 2.66
N ALA A 201 -25.37 -0.75 1.60
CA ALA A 201 -24.48 -1.53 0.77
C ALA A 201 -24.20 -0.78 -0.52
N ALA A 202 -22.96 -0.34 -0.70
CA ALA A 202 -22.48 0.23 -1.95
C ALA A 202 -21.78 -0.86 -2.74
N PHE A 203 -22.43 -1.25 -3.84
CA PHE A 203 -21.87 -2.21 -4.79
C PHE A 203 -21.22 -1.42 -5.91
N ARG A 204 -19.93 -1.61 -6.17
CA ARG A 204 -19.29 -1.02 -7.35
C ARG A 204 -18.58 -2.08 -8.15
N THR A 205 -18.94 -2.28 -9.41
CA THR A 205 -18.22 -3.25 -10.25
C THR A 205 -17.11 -2.52 -10.97
N TYR A 206 -15.87 -2.98 -10.76
CA TYR A 206 -14.73 -2.52 -11.54
C TYR A 206 -14.49 -3.52 -12.67
N ARG A 207 -14.71 -3.07 -13.90
CA ARG A 207 -14.22 -3.79 -15.08
C ARG A 207 -13.15 -2.93 -15.76
N PRO A 208 -11.93 -3.45 -15.96
CA PRO A 208 -10.96 -2.74 -16.78
C PRO A 208 -11.54 -2.56 -18.19
N THR A 209 -11.49 -1.32 -18.68
CA THR A 209 -12.10 -0.87 -19.94
C THR A 209 -11.31 -1.34 -21.17
N ARG A 210 -10.13 -1.92 -20.96
CA ARG A 210 -9.32 -2.57 -22.00
C ARG A 210 -8.79 -3.87 -21.46
N GLY A 211 -9.05 -4.95 -22.19
CA GLY A 211 -8.47 -6.25 -21.92
C GLY A 211 -6.93 -6.18 -21.92
N HIS A 212 -6.34 -7.22 -21.34
CA HIS A 212 -4.92 -7.56 -21.28
C HIS A 212 -4.22 -7.19 -19.97
N GLY A 213 -4.15 -8.18 -19.07
CA GLY A 213 -3.17 -8.26 -17.98
C GLY A 213 -3.76 -8.45 -16.59
N ALA A 214 -2.94 -8.96 -15.66
CA ALA A 214 -3.27 -8.88 -14.26
C ALA A 214 -3.06 -7.43 -13.81
N TYR A 215 -4.13 -6.78 -13.35
CA TYR A 215 -4.02 -5.46 -12.78
C TYR A 215 -3.73 -5.60 -11.28
N HIS A 216 -2.71 -4.88 -10.83
CA HIS A 216 -2.54 -4.53 -9.43
C HIS A 216 -2.62 -3.01 -9.32
N GLY A 217 -3.43 -2.52 -8.42
CA GLY A 217 -3.45 -1.11 -8.06
C GLY A 217 -4.45 -0.85 -6.96
N SER A 218 -4.57 0.39 -6.53
CA SER A 218 -5.45 0.72 -5.43
C SER A 218 -6.76 1.38 -5.90
N ALA A 219 -7.81 1.20 -5.10
CA ALA A 219 -9.03 1.97 -5.17
C ALA A 219 -9.21 2.69 -3.84
N PHE A 220 -9.42 4.00 -3.90
CA PHE A 220 -9.77 4.77 -2.73
C PHE A 220 -11.29 4.91 -2.67
N PHE A 221 -11.83 4.57 -1.51
CA PHE A 221 -13.23 4.74 -1.17
C PHE A 221 -13.34 5.71 -0.02
N GLN A 222 -14.28 6.63 -0.13
CA GLN A 222 -14.66 7.51 0.94
C GLN A 222 -16.18 7.60 1.02
N ALA A 223 -16.70 7.62 2.23
CA ALA A 223 -18.09 7.91 2.53
C ALA A 223 -18.14 9.05 3.53
N ILE A 224 -18.94 10.06 3.24
CA ILE A 224 -19.19 11.20 4.11
C ILE A 224 -20.69 11.23 4.37
N VAL A 225 -21.08 11.07 5.62
CA VAL A 225 -22.46 11.20 6.05
C VAL A 225 -22.73 12.63 6.49
N GLN A 226 -23.87 13.15 6.10
CA GLN A 226 -24.34 14.47 6.47
C GLN A 226 -25.77 14.34 7.01
N SER A 227 -26.17 15.27 7.86
CA SER A 227 -27.54 15.40 8.35
C SER A 227 -27.91 16.87 8.47
N THR A 228 -29.20 17.16 8.39
CA THR A 228 -29.73 18.50 8.73
C THR A 228 -29.77 18.74 10.25
N SER A 229 -29.73 17.67 11.03
CA SER A 229 -29.47 17.74 12.46
C SER A 229 -28.00 18.11 12.67
N THR A 230 -27.72 19.02 13.60
CA THR A 230 -26.33 19.31 13.96
C THR A 230 -25.68 18.05 14.51
N ASP A 231 -24.48 17.75 14.02
CA ASP A 231 -23.64 16.65 14.50
C ASP A 231 -22.49 17.26 15.34
N PRO A 232 -22.33 16.87 16.62
CA PRO A 232 -21.16 17.25 17.42
C PRO A 232 -19.87 16.80 16.76
N THR A 233 -19.86 15.61 16.20
CA THR A 233 -18.68 14.83 15.85
C THR A 233 -18.64 14.61 14.34
N PRO A 234 -18.69 15.66 13.50
CA PRO A 234 -18.77 15.50 12.04
C PRO A 234 -17.54 14.78 11.45
N GLY A 235 -16.43 14.66 12.20
CA GLY A 235 -15.27 13.85 11.82
C GLY A 235 -15.55 12.35 11.78
N ASP A 236 -16.44 11.85 12.64
CA ASP A 236 -16.80 10.42 12.76
C ASP A 236 -17.87 10.02 11.73
N ALA A 237 -18.47 11.02 11.08
CA ALA A 237 -19.35 10.86 9.94
C ALA A 237 -18.59 10.61 8.64
N SER A 238 -17.26 10.42 8.68
CA SER A 238 -16.46 10.10 7.50
C SER A 238 -15.72 8.77 7.64
N TYR A 239 -15.74 7.98 6.57
CA TYR A 239 -14.96 6.76 6.44
C TYR A 239 -14.15 6.85 5.16
N SER A 240 -12.86 6.53 5.23
CA SER A 240 -12.03 6.41 4.04
C SER A 240 -11.17 5.16 4.13
N HIS A 241 -11.05 4.44 3.01
CA HIS A 241 -10.25 3.22 2.92
C HIS A 241 -9.62 3.08 1.55
N THR A 242 -8.40 2.58 1.51
CA THR A 242 -7.71 2.24 0.28
C THR A 242 -7.70 0.73 0.14
N TYR A 243 -8.37 0.22 -0.88
CA TYR A 243 -8.39 -1.19 -1.22
C TYR A 243 -7.28 -1.49 -2.22
N GLU A 244 -6.61 -2.63 -2.07
CA GLU A 244 -5.81 -3.20 -3.15
C GLU A 244 -6.72 -4.03 -4.06
N LEU A 245 -6.66 -3.73 -5.34
CA LEU A 245 -7.43 -4.39 -6.39
C LEU A 245 -6.49 -5.27 -7.20
N PHE A 246 -6.81 -6.55 -7.22
CA PHE A 246 -6.16 -7.54 -8.07
C PHE A 246 -7.19 -8.05 -9.07
N TYR A 247 -6.96 -7.76 -10.36
CA TYR A 247 -7.83 -8.26 -11.41
C TYR A 247 -7.09 -9.34 -12.20
N CYS A 248 -7.53 -10.58 -12.03
CA CYS A 248 -7.03 -11.72 -12.79
C CYS A 248 -7.99 -12.02 -13.95
N ASP A 249 -7.81 -11.39 -15.13
CA ASP A 249 -8.62 -11.74 -16.30
C ASP A 249 -8.10 -12.99 -17.02
N ASP A 250 -8.93 -14.02 -17.11
CA ASP A 250 -8.61 -15.27 -17.80
C ASP A 250 -8.61 -15.17 -19.33
N SER A 251 -8.91 -14.00 -19.90
CA SER A 251 -8.91 -13.81 -21.35
C SER A 251 -7.49 -13.79 -21.92
N ASP A 252 -6.93 -14.98 -22.22
CA ASP A 252 -5.87 -15.32 -23.20
C ASP A 252 -4.61 -14.43 -23.26
N SER A 253 -4.37 -13.55 -22.30
CA SER A 253 -3.40 -12.45 -22.44
C SER A 253 -2.64 -12.09 -21.17
N PHE A 254 -2.58 -13.00 -20.20
CA PHE A 254 -1.52 -12.89 -19.20
C PHE A 254 -0.17 -13.12 -19.89
N VAL A 255 0.51 -12.02 -20.21
CA VAL A 255 1.88 -12.04 -20.73
C VAL A 255 2.89 -12.25 -19.59
N CYS A 256 2.46 -12.20 -18.33
CA CYS A 256 3.34 -12.18 -17.15
C CYS A 256 3.22 -13.47 -16.31
N PRO A 257 4.17 -14.41 -16.41
CA PRO A 257 4.19 -15.65 -15.63
C PRO A 257 3.94 -15.50 -14.13
N ILE A 258 4.61 -14.56 -13.45
CA ILE A 258 4.46 -14.39 -11.99
C ILE A 258 3.05 -13.93 -11.63
N GLN A 259 2.46 -13.05 -12.45
CA GLN A 259 1.07 -12.63 -12.24
C GLN A 259 0.11 -13.79 -12.45
N THR A 260 0.34 -14.63 -13.45
CA THR A 260 -0.43 -15.86 -13.66
C THR A 260 -0.32 -16.78 -12.45
N LEU A 261 0.88 -17.04 -11.94
CA LEU A 261 1.08 -17.87 -10.75
C LEU A 261 0.39 -17.30 -9.53
N PHE A 262 0.55 -15.99 -9.28
CA PHE A 262 -0.20 -15.29 -8.26
C PHE A 262 -1.71 -15.50 -8.42
N CYS A 263 -2.20 -15.41 -9.65
CA CYS A 263 -3.61 -15.59 -9.95
C CYS A 263 -4.11 -17.03 -9.78
N LEU A 264 -3.30 -18.02 -10.08
CA LEU A 264 -3.65 -19.43 -9.93
C LEU A 264 -3.55 -19.87 -8.46
N GLU A 265 -2.40 -19.66 -7.82
CA GLU A 265 -2.14 -20.20 -6.49
C GLU A 265 -3.02 -19.58 -5.41
N ASN A 266 -3.24 -18.27 -5.49
CA ASN A 266 -4.04 -17.61 -4.46
C ASN A 266 -5.54 -17.80 -4.71
N PHE A 267 -5.97 -18.14 -5.94
CA PHE A 267 -7.37 -17.95 -6.36
C PHE A 267 -8.03 -19.08 -7.15
N GLU A 268 -7.32 -20.14 -7.53
CA GLU A 268 -7.89 -21.24 -8.33
C GLU A 268 -8.97 -22.03 -7.54
N ASP A 269 -8.87 -22.14 -6.20
CA ASP A 269 -9.92 -22.76 -5.35
C ASP A 269 -11.24 -21.96 -5.36
N LEU A 270 -11.21 -20.66 -5.72
CA LEU A 270 -12.42 -19.84 -5.90
C LEU A 270 -13.13 -20.10 -7.23
N ARG A 271 -12.44 -20.71 -8.21
CA ARG A 271 -12.99 -20.95 -9.57
C ARG A 271 -13.63 -22.33 -9.72
N GLN A 272 -13.04 -23.35 -9.09
CA GLN A 272 -13.50 -24.74 -9.29
C GLN A 272 -14.68 -25.14 -8.39
N ARG A 273 -15.02 -24.34 -7.38
CA ARG A 273 -16.23 -24.58 -6.58
C ARG A 273 -17.42 -23.86 -7.23
N PRO A 274 -18.53 -24.54 -7.58
CA PRO A 274 -19.77 -23.85 -7.89
C PRO A 274 -20.08 -23.00 -6.66
N VAL A 275 -19.89 -21.68 -6.76
CA VAL A 275 -20.00 -20.74 -5.65
C VAL A 275 -21.32 -21.04 -4.95
N PRO A 276 -21.32 -21.72 -3.78
CA PRO A 276 -22.52 -21.74 -2.98
C PRO A 276 -22.76 -20.28 -2.66
N SER A 277 -23.99 -19.80 -2.72
CA SER A 277 -24.38 -18.44 -2.31
C SER A 277 -24.03 -18.10 -0.85
N THR A 278 -23.22 -18.93 -0.19
CA THR A 278 -22.87 -18.96 1.23
C THR A 278 -21.40 -19.35 1.47
N ILE A 279 -20.44 -18.87 0.65
CA ILE A 279 -19.04 -18.89 1.11
C ILE A 279 -18.94 -17.97 2.34
N SER A 280 -18.74 -18.57 3.51
CA SER A 280 -18.66 -17.81 4.77
C SER A 280 -17.52 -16.81 4.73
N PRO A 281 -17.66 -15.61 5.33
CA PRO A 281 -16.59 -14.62 5.44
C PRO A 281 -15.27 -15.18 6.00
N ALA A 282 -15.34 -16.15 6.93
CA ALA A 282 -14.17 -16.82 7.50
C ALA A 282 -13.33 -17.60 6.47
N ALA A 283 -13.96 -18.17 5.44
CA ALA A 283 -13.24 -18.86 4.37
C ALA A 283 -12.49 -17.87 3.44
N ARG A 284 -13.00 -16.64 3.31
CA ARG A 284 -12.33 -15.56 2.55
C ARG A 284 -11.15 -14.98 3.32
N ILE A 285 -11.30 -14.81 4.63
CA ILE A 285 -10.23 -14.30 5.52
C ILE A 285 -9.06 -15.29 5.58
N LYS A 286 -9.33 -16.60 5.60
CA LYS A 286 -8.26 -17.61 5.58
C LYS A 286 -7.43 -17.57 4.29
N ALA A 287 -8.07 -17.33 3.13
CA ALA A 287 -7.36 -17.21 1.85
C ALA A 287 -6.47 -15.94 1.75
N ALA A 288 -6.76 -14.88 2.52
CA ALA A 288 -5.96 -13.67 2.55
C ALA A 288 -4.72 -13.76 3.45
N ALA A 289 -4.75 -14.62 4.48
CA ALA A 289 -3.60 -14.84 5.36
C ALA A 289 -2.55 -15.81 4.76
N ASP A 290 -2.94 -16.59 3.75
CA ASP A 290 -2.12 -17.61 3.09
C ASP A 290 -1.69 -17.15 1.69
N ILE A 291 -1.39 -15.86 1.49
CA ILE A 291 -0.84 -15.38 0.21
C ILE A 291 0.46 -16.14 -0.05
N VAL A 292 0.47 -16.95 -1.12
CA VAL A 292 1.63 -17.78 -1.47
C VAL A 292 2.69 -16.95 -2.16
N ILE A 293 2.29 -15.96 -2.96
CA ILE A 293 3.20 -15.09 -3.74
C ILE A 293 2.87 -13.64 -3.43
N ASP A 294 3.82 -12.90 -2.89
CA ASP A 294 3.66 -11.46 -2.62
C ASP A 294 3.98 -10.66 -3.90
N LEU A 295 3.00 -10.60 -4.79
CA LEU A 295 3.12 -9.92 -6.09
C LEU A 295 3.64 -8.47 -5.98
N PRO A 296 3.20 -7.63 -5.00
CA PRO A 296 3.78 -6.31 -4.74
C PRO A 296 5.30 -6.23 -4.71
N ILE A 297 6.02 -7.24 -4.19
CA ILE A 297 7.50 -7.25 -4.11
C ILE A 297 8.16 -7.24 -5.50
N TYR A 298 7.53 -7.90 -6.48
CA TYR A 298 8.14 -8.09 -7.80
C TYR A 298 8.13 -6.82 -8.67
N TYR A 299 7.24 -5.86 -8.39
CA TYR A 299 7.23 -4.60 -9.13
C TYR A 299 8.43 -3.71 -8.79
N PRO A 300 8.74 -3.38 -7.51
CA PRO A 300 9.97 -2.71 -7.13
C PRO A 300 11.23 -3.50 -7.53
N LEU A 301 11.21 -4.83 -7.47
CA LEU A 301 12.34 -5.64 -7.94
C LEU A 301 12.60 -5.37 -9.43
N ARG A 302 11.56 -5.40 -10.26
CA ARG A 302 11.68 -5.05 -11.68
C ARG A 302 12.14 -3.61 -11.87
N ASP A 303 11.48 -2.65 -11.21
CA ASP A 303 11.59 -1.23 -11.56
C ASP A 303 12.79 -0.53 -10.89
N GLN A 304 13.13 -0.90 -9.66
CA GLN A 304 14.17 -0.26 -8.85
C GLN A 304 15.49 -1.05 -8.87
N VAL A 305 15.43 -2.38 -9.00
CA VAL A 305 16.62 -3.25 -8.95
C VAL A 305 17.07 -3.64 -10.36
N MET A 306 16.17 -4.09 -11.23
CA MET A 306 16.54 -4.61 -12.55
C MET A 306 16.61 -3.51 -13.63
N ALA A 307 15.54 -2.75 -13.84
CA ALA A 307 15.42 -1.79 -14.94
C ALA A 307 16.55 -0.73 -15.02
N PRO A 308 17.14 -0.26 -13.91
CA PRO A 308 18.25 0.70 -13.97
C PRO A 308 19.60 0.11 -14.43
N ARG A 309 19.71 -1.21 -14.61
CA ARG A 309 20.96 -1.92 -14.94
C ARG A 309 20.86 -2.62 -16.29
N LEU A 310 21.95 -2.67 -17.05
CA LEU A 310 21.96 -3.29 -18.39
C LEU A 310 21.61 -4.78 -18.34
N GLY A 311 22.15 -5.53 -17.37
CA GLY A 311 21.79 -6.94 -17.18
C GLY A 311 20.33 -7.12 -16.80
N GLY A 312 19.78 -6.23 -15.97
CA GLY A 312 18.36 -6.27 -15.60
C GLY A 312 17.41 -5.95 -16.77
N GLN A 313 17.77 -4.99 -17.63
CA GLN A 313 16.99 -4.72 -18.85
C GLN A 313 16.98 -5.92 -19.81
N ARG A 314 18.13 -6.59 -19.98
CA ARG A 314 18.22 -7.84 -20.76
C ARG A 314 17.28 -8.91 -20.21
N LEU A 315 17.32 -9.17 -18.90
CA LEU A 315 16.45 -10.15 -18.25
C LEU A 315 14.96 -9.78 -18.34
N ILE A 316 14.61 -8.50 -18.18
CA ILE A 316 13.23 -8.00 -18.39
C ILE A 316 12.78 -8.26 -19.83
N ALA A 317 13.65 -8.02 -20.81
CA ALA A 317 13.34 -8.28 -22.22
C ALA A 317 13.13 -9.78 -22.49
N HIS A 318 13.94 -10.67 -21.89
CA HIS A 318 13.73 -12.11 -21.96
C HIS A 318 12.40 -12.53 -21.31
N TYR A 319 12.09 -12.00 -20.13
CA TYR A 319 10.82 -12.24 -19.45
C TYR A 319 9.62 -11.79 -20.30
N ALA A 320 9.70 -10.61 -20.93
CA ALA A 320 8.63 -10.13 -21.81
C ALA A 320 8.50 -10.95 -23.10
N THR A 321 9.63 -11.39 -23.67
CA THR A 321 9.66 -12.18 -24.92
C THR A 321 9.05 -13.56 -24.72
N HIS A 322 9.42 -14.25 -23.64
CA HIS A 322 9.01 -15.63 -23.37
C HIS A 322 7.84 -15.76 -22.40
N GLY A 323 7.38 -14.64 -21.83
CA GLY A 323 6.31 -14.60 -20.83
C GLY A 323 5.00 -15.29 -21.26
N PRO A 324 4.49 -15.09 -22.49
CA PRO A 324 3.29 -15.79 -22.97
C PRO A 324 3.49 -17.31 -23.02
N GLU A 325 4.66 -17.77 -23.49
CA GLU A 325 4.98 -19.19 -23.60
C GLU A 325 5.10 -19.83 -22.21
N ILE A 326 5.88 -19.21 -21.32
CA ILE A 326 6.04 -19.67 -19.93
C ILE A 326 4.68 -19.72 -19.24
N THR A 327 3.84 -18.70 -19.43
CA THR A 327 2.47 -18.68 -18.89
C THR A 327 1.63 -19.86 -19.39
N ALA A 328 1.68 -20.15 -20.70
CA ALA A 328 0.97 -21.31 -21.26
C ALA A 328 1.47 -22.65 -20.67
N LEU A 329 2.78 -22.78 -20.46
CA LEU A 329 3.36 -23.97 -19.82
C LEU A 329 2.91 -24.12 -18.36
N LEU A 330 2.90 -23.03 -17.58
CA LEU A 330 2.46 -23.05 -16.17
C LEU A 330 0.96 -23.34 -16.03
N ASN A 331 0.14 -22.88 -16.98
CA ASN A 331 -1.30 -23.17 -17.02
C ASN A 331 -1.60 -24.63 -17.35
N THR A 332 -0.72 -25.32 -18.06
CA THR A 332 -0.97 -26.69 -18.58
C THR A 332 -0.23 -27.79 -17.83
N SER A 333 0.72 -27.44 -16.95
CA SER A 333 1.54 -28.39 -16.20
C SER A 333 1.56 -28.05 -14.71
N ASP A 334 0.78 -28.79 -13.92
CA ASP A 334 0.73 -28.65 -12.45
C ASP A 334 2.10 -28.85 -11.80
N THR A 335 2.91 -29.77 -12.33
CA THR A 335 4.27 -30.02 -11.86
C THR A 335 5.16 -28.80 -12.06
N LEU A 336 5.12 -28.20 -13.26
CA LEU A 336 5.92 -27.01 -13.56
C LEU A 336 5.43 -25.80 -12.75
N ARG A 337 4.11 -25.66 -12.61
CA ARG A 337 3.49 -24.64 -11.76
C ARG A 337 3.96 -24.75 -10.31
N THR A 338 3.85 -25.93 -9.71
CA THR A 338 4.30 -26.19 -8.33
C THR A 338 5.79 -25.87 -8.15
N ALA A 339 6.63 -26.29 -9.10
CA ALA A 339 8.06 -26.00 -9.06
C ALA A 339 8.36 -24.49 -9.15
N ALA A 340 7.64 -23.77 -10.01
CA ALA A 340 7.79 -22.32 -10.16
C ALA A 340 7.40 -21.57 -8.88
N VAL A 341 6.26 -21.93 -8.29
CA VAL A 341 5.76 -21.35 -7.04
C VAL A 341 6.74 -21.61 -5.90
N ALA A 342 7.15 -22.85 -5.70
CA ALA A 342 8.10 -23.21 -4.67
C ALA A 342 9.43 -22.44 -4.81
N THR A 343 9.91 -22.26 -6.05
CA THR A 343 11.11 -21.47 -6.33
C THR A 343 10.91 -20.00 -5.98
N ILE A 344 9.80 -19.40 -6.42
CA ILE A 344 9.44 -18.00 -6.16
C ILE A 344 9.40 -17.72 -4.65
N VAL A 345 8.61 -18.50 -3.91
CA VAL A 345 8.49 -18.38 -2.44
C VAL A 345 9.83 -18.53 -1.73
N LEU A 346 10.65 -19.49 -2.18
CA LEU A 346 11.96 -19.73 -1.58
C LEU A 346 12.93 -18.55 -1.76
N TRP A 347 12.76 -17.76 -2.83
CA TRP A 347 13.60 -16.59 -3.13
C TRP A 347 13.04 -15.26 -2.59
N GLU A 348 11.76 -15.18 -2.25
CA GLU A 348 11.12 -13.94 -1.75
C GLU A 348 11.87 -13.25 -0.59
N PRO A 349 12.31 -13.96 0.48
CA PRO A 349 13.03 -13.30 1.58
C PRO A 349 14.30 -12.58 1.13
N ASN A 350 14.99 -13.13 0.12
CA ASN A 350 16.19 -12.52 -0.45
C ASN A 350 15.85 -11.26 -1.25
N PHE A 351 14.72 -11.24 -1.97
CA PHE A 351 14.24 -10.04 -2.66
C PHE A 351 13.79 -8.95 -1.69
N VAL A 352 13.14 -9.30 -0.58
CA VAL A 352 12.80 -8.35 0.50
C VAL A 352 14.06 -7.72 1.09
N SER A 353 15.07 -8.53 1.43
CA SER A 353 16.36 -8.02 1.92
C SER A 353 16.99 -7.06 0.92
N LEU A 354 16.98 -7.39 -0.38
CA LEU A 354 17.53 -6.51 -1.42
C LEU A 354 16.75 -5.18 -1.57
N LEU A 355 15.42 -5.21 -1.53
CA LEU A 355 14.56 -4.03 -1.68
C LEU A 355 14.55 -3.11 -0.46
N SER A 356 14.76 -3.67 0.73
CA SER A 356 14.92 -2.90 1.97
C SER A 356 16.27 -2.17 2.07
N GLY A 357 17.18 -2.42 1.13
CA GLY A 357 18.53 -1.85 1.12
C GLY A 357 19.53 -2.55 2.04
N ASP A 358 19.10 -3.57 2.79
CA ASP A 358 19.96 -4.43 3.61
C ASP A 358 20.84 -5.30 2.71
N GLY A 359 20.22 -6.07 1.80
CA GLY A 359 20.90 -6.91 0.81
C GLY A 359 21.85 -7.97 1.39
N THR A 360 21.87 -8.16 2.71
CA THR A 360 22.79 -9.08 3.41
C THR A 360 22.32 -10.52 3.41
N ALA A 361 21.05 -10.79 3.05
CA ALA A 361 20.56 -12.16 2.87
C ALA A 361 21.49 -12.93 1.93
N THR A 362 21.92 -14.12 2.36
CA THR A 362 22.82 -14.96 1.58
C THR A 362 22.03 -15.96 0.73
N ILE A 363 22.51 -16.24 -0.47
CA ILE A 363 21.93 -17.26 -1.34
C ILE A 363 22.29 -18.65 -0.79
N SER A 364 21.29 -19.48 -0.57
CA SER A 364 21.43 -20.86 -0.09
C SER A 364 21.57 -21.87 -1.23
N GLN A 365 22.10 -23.06 -0.92
CA GLN A 365 22.13 -24.16 -1.89
C GLN A 365 20.72 -24.54 -2.36
N ALA A 366 19.75 -24.60 -1.45
CA ALA A 366 18.37 -24.96 -1.79
C ALA A 366 17.74 -23.99 -2.80
N GLN A 367 18.07 -22.69 -2.70
CA GLN A 367 17.63 -21.66 -3.66
C GLN A 367 18.21 -21.88 -5.06
N VAL A 368 19.51 -22.21 -5.14
CA VAL A 368 20.20 -22.52 -6.40
C VAL A 368 19.68 -23.81 -7.02
N ASP A 369 19.46 -24.85 -6.22
CA ASP A 369 18.92 -26.14 -6.67
C ASP A 369 17.50 -25.97 -7.22
N ALA A 370 16.64 -25.22 -6.51
CA ALA A 370 15.27 -24.94 -6.95
C ALA A 370 15.24 -24.15 -8.26
N LEU A 371 16.07 -23.10 -8.37
CA LEU A 371 16.19 -22.31 -9.60
C LEU A 371 16.68 -23.16 -10.78
N SER A 372 17.72 -23.97 -10.57
CA SER A 372 18.28 -24.84 -11.61
C SER A 372 17.23 -25.86 -12.08
N ALA A 373 16.54 -26.52 -11.15
CA ALA A 373 15.49 -27.48 -11.47
C ALA A 373 14.32 -26.84 -12.23
N LEU A 374 13.93 -25.62 -11.87
CA LEU A 374 12.89 -24.87 -12.59
C LEU A 374 13.33 -24.51 -14.01
N LEU A 375 14.56 -24.01 -14.19
CA LEU A 375 15.09 -23.65 -15.50
C LEU A 375 15.25 -24.87 -16.41
N ASP A 376 15.68 -26.00 -15.88
CA ASP A 376 15.76 -27.27 -16.62
C ASP A 376 14.37 -27.76 -17.04
N ALA A 377 13.38 -27.66 -16.14
CA ALA A 377 12.00 -28.02 -16.46
C ALA A 377 11.39 -27.10 -17.53
N LEU A 378 11.64 -25.79 -17.44
CA LEU A 378 11.23 -24.81 -18.45
C LEU A 378 11.91 -25.05 -19.80
N ALA A 379 13.21 -25.32 -19.82
CA ALA A 379 13.94 -25.65 -21.04
C ALA A 379 13.39 -26.95 -21.66
N SER A 380 13.19 -28.00 -20.85
CA SER A 380 12.68 -29.27 -21.36
C SER A 380 11.25 -29.18 -21.92
N ALA A 381 10.39 -28.33 -21.35
CA ALA A 381 9.00 -28.17 -21.78
C ALA A 381 8.82 -27.09 -22.86
N GLY A 382 9.74 -26.13 -22.92
CA GLY A 382 9.66 -24.97 -23.79
C GLY A 382 10.08 -25.20 -25.23
N SER A 383 9.86 -24.17 -26.04
CA SER A 383 10.27 -24.03 -27.42
C SER A 383 11.79 -23.99 -27.55
N GLY A 384 12.30 -24.27 -28.75
CA GLY A 384 13.73 -24.14 -29.03
C GLY A 384 14.28 -22.72 -28.78
N ALA A 385 13.44 -21.68 -28.89
CA ALA A 385 13.83 -20.30 -28.62
C ALA A 385 13.99 -20.03 -27.11
N LEU A 386 13.05 -20.53 -26.29
CA LEU A 386 13.13 -20.46 -24.84
C LEU A 386 14.34 -21.26 -24.33
N GLN A 387 14.53 -22.49 -24.82
CA GLN A 387 15.70 -23.33 -24.53
C GLN A 387 17.02 -22.61 -24.81
N ALA A 388 17.16 -22.03 -26.01
CA ALA A 388 18.38 -21.32 -26.39
C ALA A 388 18.62 -20.08 -25.52
N THR A 389 17.56 -19.38 -25.12
CA THR A 389 17.66 -18.21 -24.23
C THR A 389 18.14 -18.62 -22.84
N ILE A 390 17.53 -19.66 -22.25
CA ILE A 390 17.94 -20.20 -20.94
C ILE A 390 19.41 -20.64 -20.98
N ALA A 391 19.80 -21.41 -22.01
CA ALA A 391 21.18 -21.86 -22.16
C ALA A 391 22.18 -20.71 -22.29
N THR A 392 21.82 -19.65 -23.02
CA THR A 392 22.66 -18.45 -23.19
C THR A 392 22.82 -17.68 -21.87
N GLU A 393 21.75 -17.50 -21.11
CA GLU A 393 21.82 -16.84 -19.80
C GLU A 393 22.62 -17.66 -18.79
N LEU A 394 22.42 -18.99 -18.72
CA LEU A 394 23.25 -19.87 -17.87
C LEU A 394 24.73 -19.81 -18.25
N ALA A 395 25.06 -19.82 -19.54
CA ALA A 395 26.44 -19.67 -20.01
C ALA A 395 27.03 -18.30 -19.65
N THR A 396 26.21 -17.25 -19.58
CA THR A 396 26.62 -15.90 -19.18
C THR A 396 26.85 -15.82 -17.68
N LEU A 397 26.04 -16.52 -16.88
CA LEU A 397 26.11 -16.52 -15.41
C LEU A 397 27.24 -17.39 -14.86
N GLY A 398 27.66 -18.43 -15.59
CA GLY A 398 28.62 -19.42 -15.11
C GLY A 398 27.95 -20.54 -14.30
N ASP A 399 28.69 -21.18 -13.39
CA ASP A 399 28.12 -22.18 -12.49
C ASP A 399 27.27 -21.48 -11.42
N LEU A 400 25.97 -21.81 -11.35
CA LEU A 400 25.08 -21.20 -10.35
C LEU A 400 25.52 -21.50 -8.91
N ASN A 401 26.32 -22.56 -8.68
CA ASN A 401 26.88 -22.87 -7.36
C ASN A 401 27.89 -21.81 -6.88
N ASP A 402 28.50 -21.03 -7.79
CA ASP A 402 29.40 -19.93 -7.44
C ASP A 402 28.67 -18.81 -6.67
N TYR A 403 27.34 -18.78 -6.71
CA TYR A 403 26.52 -17.80 -5.99
C TYR A 403 26.15 -18.25 -4.57
N VAL A 404 26.33 -19.53 -4.22
CA VAL A 404 25.99 -20.03 -2.88
C VAL A 404 26.88 -19.37 -1.82
N GLY A 405 26.24 -18.79 -0.81
CA GLY A 405 26.90 -18.05 0.26
C GLY A 405 27.18 -16.57 -0.06
N LEU A 406 26.99 -16.11 -1.30
CA LEU A 406 27.07 -14.69 -1.62
C LEU A 406 25.87 -13.93 -1.04
N SER A 407 26.11 -12.69 -0.62
CA SER A 407 25.03 -11.75 -0.29
C SER A 407 24.24 -11.36 -1.54
N MET A 408 22.97 -10.98 -1.38
CA MET A 408 22.14 -10.52 -2.49
C MET A 408 22.72 -9.29 -3.18
N THR A 409 23.36 -8.36 -2.47
CA THR A 409 24.02 -7.21 -3.10
C THR A 409 25.21 -7.65 -3.97
N THR A 410 26.03 -8.58 -3.49
CA THR A 410 27.18 -9.11 -4.27
C THR A 410 26.70 -9.86 -5.50
N ALA A 411 25.72 -10.75 -5.35
CA ALA A 411 25.14 -11.50 -6.45
C ALA A 411 24.46 -10.58 -7.47
N GLN A 412 23.67 -9.60 -7.02
CA GLN A 412 23.04 -8.59 -7.87
C GLN A 412 24.08 -7.85 -8.74
N ALA A 413 25.18 -7.38 -8.13
CA ALA A 413 26.22 -6.68 -8.87
C ALA A 413 26.88 -7.56 -9.94
N SER A 414 27.11 -8.85 -9.62
CA SER A 414 27.66 -9.83 -10.57
C SER A 414 26.70 -10.10 -11.74
N VAL A 415 25.41 -10.28 -11.47
CA VAL A 415 24.41 -10.67 -12.46
C VAL A 415 23.93 -9.49 -13.33
N LEU A 416 23.61 -8.37 -12.68
CA LEU A 416 22.98 -7.23 -13.35
C LEU A 416 24.00 -6.22 -13.89
N GLY A 417 25.24 -6.27 -13.39
CA GLY A 417 26.29 -5.31 -13.68
C GLY A 417 26.08 -3.96 -13.00
N ASP A 418 26.90 -2.99 -13.40
CA ASP A 418 26.82 -1.61 -12.92
C ASP A 418 25.52 -0.92 -13.34
N LEU A 419 25.18 0.15 -12.63
CA LEU A 419 24.11 1.07 -13.04
C LEU A 419 24.43 1.62 -14.43
N ASP A 420 23.44 1.62 -15.32
CA ASP A 420 23.57 2.27 -16.63
C ASP A 420 23.70 3.78 -16.39
N PRO A 421 24.84 4.43 -16.68
CA PRO A 421 25.03 5.85 -16.40
C PRO A 421 24.07 6.75 -17.18
N ALA A 422 23.49 6.28 -18.29
CA ALA A 422 22.45 7.02 -19.02
C ALA A 422 21.10 7.02 -18.30
N ARG A 423 20.91 6.09 -17.34
CA ARG A 423 19.67 5.87 -16.58
C ARG A 423 19.87 5.82 -15.08
N ALA A 424 21.08 6.08 -14.59
CA ALA A 424 21.32 6.57 -13.24
C ALA A 424 20.63 7.93 -13.14
N THR A 425 19.29 7.90 -13.07
CA THR A 425 18.51 9.04 -12.67
C THR A 425 18.94 9.27 -11.24
N ILE A 426 19.90 10.18 -11.08
CA ILE A 426 20.13 10.82 -9.81
C ILE A 426 18.76 11.40 -9.49
N TYR A 427 18.05 10.77 -8.55
CA TYR A 427 16.96 11.42 -7.85
C TYR A 427 17.61 12.57 -7.08
N LEU A 428 17.91 13.65 -7.79
CA LEU A 428 18.01 14.95 -7.15
C LEU A 428 16.61 15.19 -6.63
N PRO A 429 16.40 15.33 -5.30
CA PRO A 429 15.09 15.72 -4.80
C PRO A 429 14.70 16.99 -5.57
N ILE A 430 13.62 16.91 -6.33
CA ILE A 430 13.10 18.06 -7.07
C ILE A 430 12.59 19.03 -6.02
N VAL A 431 13.44 19.96 -5.62
CA VAL A 431 13.03 21.16 -4.88
C VAL A 431 12.34 22.05 -5.91
N HIS A 432 11.01 21.99 -5.96
CA HIS A 432 10.23 23.04 -6.60
C HIS A 432 10.41 24.33 -5.80
N THR A 433 11.37 25.18 -6.18
CA THR A 433 11.34 26.58 -5.78
C THR A 433 10.33 27.31 -6.66
N THR A 434 9.12 27.53 -6.16
CA THR A 434 8.27 28.60 -6.67
C THR A 434 8.89 29.93 -6.24
N ARG A 435 9.31 30.75 -7.20
CA ARG A 435 9.61 32.16 -6.94
C ARG A 435 8.31 32.84 -6.47
N GLN A 436 8.40 33.56 -5.36
CA GLN A 436 7.42 34.59 -4.99
C GLN A 436 7.39 35.71 -6.03
#